data_AF-A0A7K0NY65-F1
#
_entry.id   AF-A0A7K0NY65-F1
#
_cell.length_a   1.000
_cell.length_b   1.000
_cell.length_c   1.000
_cell.angle_alpha   90.00
_cell.angle_beta   90.00
_cell.angle_gamma   90.00
#
_symmetry.space_group_name_H-M   'P 1'
#
loop_
_entity.id
_entity.type
_entity.pdbx_description
1 polymer ?
#
loop_
_entity_poly.entity_id
_entity_poly.type
_entity_poly.pdbx_seq_one_letter_code
_entity_poly.pdbx_strand_id
1 'polypeptide(L)'
;MKLLPLVEHVVKGRVWDCRMCGQCVLHATGMTCPMTCPKTLRNGPCGGVREDGQCEVKPEMECVWLKAERRSHSVVNPDSWEREFAHLRPPVDNRLRGTASWANLFTGRDRQTPAGWSALGAGGPAHDEQFESSLGEVDNLDSLDQGFHARTPLA
;
A
#
# COMPACT_ATOMS: atom_id res chain seq x y z
N MET A 1 25.55 17.56 -8.07
CA MET A 1 26.26 16.27 -7.99
C MET A 1 25.24 15.15 -7.75
N LYS A 2 25.05 14.23 -8.71
CA LYS A 2 23.97 13.20 -8.73
C LYS A 2 24.43 11.82 -8.21
N LEU A 3 25.35 11.76 -7.24
CA LEU A 3 25.91 10.49 -6.75
C LEU A 3 24.94 9.70 -5.85
N LEU A 4 24.23 10.39 -4.95
CA LEU A 4 23.29 9.76 -4.02
C LEU A 4 22.17 8.94 -4.69
N PRO A 5 21.44 9.48 -5.69
CA PRO A 5 20.39 8.74 -6.39
C PRO A 5 20.91 7.50 -7.10
N LEU A 6 22.15 7.54 -7.58
CA LEU A 6 22.76 6.50 -8.38
C LEU A 6 23.22 5.32 -7.49
N VAL A 7 23.83 5.61 -6.35
CA VAL A 7 24.18 4.59 -5.34
C VAL A 7 22.91 3.94 -4.76
N GLU A 8 21.90 4.75 -4.44
CA GLU A 8 20.62 4.23 -3.97
C GLU A 8 19.97 3.32 -5.02
N HIS A 9 19.97 3.72 -6.29
CA HIS A 9 19.39 2.95 -7.39
C HIS A 9 20.07 1.58 -7.55
N VAL A 10 21.40 1.55 -7.52
CA VAL A 10 22.18 0.31 -7.69
C VAL A 10 21.93 -0.63 -6.51
N VAL A 11 22.00 -0.13 -5.27
CA VAL A 11 21.83 -0.99 -4.09
C VAL A 11 20.37 -1.44 -3.94
N LYS A 12 19.40 -0.52 -4.01
CA LYS A 12 17.99 -0.85 -3.78
C LYS A 12 17.35 -1.60 -4.95
N GLY A 13 17.76 -1.30 -6.18
CA GLY A 13 17.32 -2.02 -7.37
C GLY A 13 17.79 -3.47 -7.36
N ARG A 14 19.07 -3.70 -7.04
CA ARG A 14 19.69 -5.04 -7.06
C ARG A 14 19.16 -5.97 -5.96
N VAL A 15 18.83 -5.43 -4.79
CA VAL A 15 18.45 -6.23 -3.61
C VAL A 15 16.94 -6.44 -3.50
N TRP A 16 16.11 -5.44 -3.85
CA TRP A 16 14.65 -5.48 -3.58
C TRP A 16 13.76 -5.20 -4.81
N ASP A 17 14.32 -5.20 -6.03
CA ASP A 17 13.63 -4.80 -7.28
C ASP A 17 12.92 -3.44 -7.14
N CYS A 18 13.60 -2.48 -6.51
CA CYS A 18 13.03 -1.14 -6.29
C CYS A 18 12.71 -0.44 -7.63
N ARG A 19 11.46 -0.05 -7.86
CA ARG A 19 11.01 0.67 -9.06
C ARG A 19 11.14 2.19 -8.99
N MET A 20 11.91 2.72 -8.03
CA MET A 20 12.24 4.14 -7.90
C MET A 20 11.03 5.08 -7.91
N CYS A 21 9.97 4.80 -7.14
CA CYS A 21 8.84 5.73 -7.00
C CYS A 21 9.18 7.03 -6.27
N GLY A 22 10.38 7.15 -5.67
CA GLY A 22 10.79 8.32 -4.91
C GLY A 22 10.22 8.41 -3.49
N GLN A 23 9.32 7.49 -3.10
CA GLN A 23 8.70 7.43 -1.76
C GLN A 23 8.84 6.01 -1.19
N CYS A 24 10.00 5.66 -0.64
CA CYS A 24 10.31 4.29 -0.24
C CYS A 24 9.51 3.83 0.98
N VAL A 25 9.00 2.59 0.95
CA VAL A 25 8.22 1.97 2.04
C VAL A 25 8.57 0.51 2.27
N LEU A 26 9.80 0.11 1.94
CA LEU A 26 10.24 -1.29 2.02
C LEU A 26 10.09 -1.89 3.43
N HIS A 27 10.48 -1.15 4.48
CA HIS A 27 10.40 -1.62 5.87
C HIS A 27 8.97 -2.05 6.22
N ALA A 28 8.01 -1.19 5.88
CA ALA A 28 6.60 -1.38 6.17
C ALA A 28 5.88 -2.33 5.20
N THR A 29 6.60 -3.04 4.33
CA THR A 29 6.06 -4.06 3.41
C THR A 29 6.92 -5.32 3.39
N GLY A 30 7.56 -5.65 4.52
CA GLY A 30 8.39 -6.85 4.65
C GLY A 30 9.54 -6.87 3.64
N MET A 31 10.14 -5.72 3.36
CA MET A 31 11.18 -5.51 2.35
C MET A 31 10.75 -5.92 0.93
N THR A 32 9.47 -5.75 0.59
CA THR A 32 8.91 -6.02 -0.73
C THR A 32 8.46 -4.72 -1.38
N CYS A 33 9.02 -4.33 -2.53
CA CYS A 33 8.64 -3.08 -3.18
C CYS A 33 7.23 -3.20 -3.81
N PRO A 34 6.20 -2.45 -3.34
CA PRO A 34 4.84 -2.58 -3.86
C PRO A 34 4.73 -2.13 -5.33
N MET A 35 5.63 -1.27 -5.78
CA MET A 35 5.69 -0.76 -7.15
C MET A 35 6.11 -1.82 -8.17
N THR A 36 6.55 -3.01 -7.73
CA THR A 36 6.77 -4.17 -8.61
C THR A 36 5.47 -4.81 -9.08
N CYS A 37 4.34 -4.48 -8.44
CA CYS A 37 3.02 -4.90 -8.89
C CYS A 37 2.76 -4.36 -10.31
N PRO A 38 2.28 -5.18 -11.26
CA PRO A 38 1.97 -4.72 -12.62
C PRO A 38 0.95 -3.57 -12.67
N LYS A 39 0.11 -3.45 -11.65
CA LYS A 39 -0.86 -2.36 -11.50
C LYS A 39 -0.31 -1.11 -10.82
N THR A 40 0.96 -1.14 -10.38
CA THR A 40 1.63 -0.04 -9.67
C THR A 40 0.89 0.45 -8.43
N LEU A 41 0.16 -0.45 -7.76
CA LEU A 41 -0.66 -0.13 -6.59
C LEU A 41 0.20 0.06 -5.33
N ARG A 42 0.05 1.23 -4.69
CA ARG A 42 0.74 1.59 -3.44
C ARG A 42 0.16 0.92 -2.21
N ASN A 43 -1.16 0.68 -2.21
CA ASN A 43 -1.90 -0.01 -1.18
C ASN A 43 -2.60 -1.20 -1.84
N GLY A 44 -2.57 -2.37 -1.21
CA GLY A 44 -3.24 -3.58 -1.69
C GLY A 44 -3.77 -4.41 -0.52
N PRO A 45 -4.20 -5.67 -0.78
CA PRO A 45 -4.25 -6.34 -2.09
C PRO A 45 -5.30 -5.74 -3.04
N CYS A 46 -5.23 -6.08 -4.33
CA CYS A 46 -6.11 -5.52 -5.38
C CYS A 46 -7.33 -6.39 -5.73
N GLY A 47 -7.62 -7.45 -4.95
CA GLY A 47 -8.64 -8.45 -5.27
C GLY A 47 -8.25 -9.42 -6.40
N GLY A 48 -7.42 -9.00 -7.35
CA GLY A 48 -6.90 -9.80 -8.47
C GLY A 48 -5.81 -10.82 -8.12
N VAL A 49 -5.93 -11.51 -6.98
CA VAL A 49 -5.04 -12.60 -6.59
C VAL A 49 -5.72 -13.92 -6.95
N ARG A 50 -5.00 -14.79 -7.65
CA ARG A 50 -5.51 -16.11 -8.06
C ARG A 50 -5.52 -17.07 -6.87
N GLU A 51 -6.26 -18.17 -7.01
CA GLU A 51 -6.37 -19.21 -5.97
C GLU A 51 -5.01 -19.83 -5.59
N ASP A 52 -4.07 -19.85 -6.54
CA ASP A 52 -2.69 -20.32 -6.35
C ASP A 52 -1.74 -19.24 -5.78
N GLY A 53 -2.27 -18.06 -5.42
CA GLY A 53 -1.50 -16.92 -4.91
C GLY A 53 -0.78 -16.08 -5.98
N GLN A 54 -0.96 -16.38 -7.26
CA GLN A 54 -0.33 -15.65 -8.37
C GLN A 54 -1.13 -14.40 -8.77
N CYS A 55 -0.48 -13.48 -9.49
CA CYS A 55 -1.11 -12.23 -9.94
C CYS A 55 -2.07 -12.48 -11.12
N GLU A 56 -3.23 -11.80 -11.15
CA GLU A 56 -4.16 -11.92 -12.29
C GLU A 56 -3.57 -11.42 -13.62
N VAL A 57 -2.76 -10.35 -13.60
CA VAL A 57 -2.20 -9.71 -14.81
C VAL A 57 -0.99 -10.45 -15.33
N LYS A 58 -0.23 -11.08 -14.44
CA LYS A 58 0.98 -11.84 -14.76
C LYS A 58 0.89 -13.19 -14.05
N PRO A 59 0.28 -14.20 -14.71
CA PRO A 59 0.11 -15.54 -14.17
C PRO A 59 1.34 -16.13 -13.48
N GLU A 60 2.52 -15.83 -13.99
CA GLU A 60 3.80 -16.43 -13.63
C GLU A 60 4.47 -15.78 -12.42
N MET A 61 3.91 -14.67 -11.90
CA MET A 61 4.46 -13.97 -10.75
C MET A 61 3.58 -14.16 -9.51
N GLU A 62 4.21 -14.42 -8.38
CA GLU A 62 3.57 -14.34 -7.08
C GLU A 62 3.00 -12.93 -6.85
N CYS A 63 1.80 -12.84 -6.27
CA CYS A 63 1.23 -11.56 -5.87
C CYS A 63 2.17 -10.82 -4.90
N VAL A 64 2.55 -9.60 -5.26
CA VAL A 64 3.45 -8.75 -4.47
C VAL A 64 2.94 -8.51 -3.05
N TRP A 65 1.61 -8.41 -2.88
CA TRP A 65 0.99 -8.18 -1.58
C TRP A 65 0.90 -9.43 -0.70
N LEU A 66 0.70 -10.62 -1.27
CA LEU A 66 0.84 -11.88 -0.52
C LEU A 66 2.29 -12.11 -0.09
N LYS A 67 3.25 -11.80 -0.98
CA LYS A 67 4.67 -11.85 -0.65
C LYS A 67 5.04 -10.87 0.47
N ALA A 68 4.48 -9.67 0.44
CA ALA A 68 4.72 -8.65 1.45
C ALA A 68 4.12 -9.04 2.81
N GLU A 69 2.89 -9.57 2.83
CA GLU A 69 2.22 -10.08 4.03
C GLU A 69 3.04 -11.20 4.69
N ARG A 70 3.38 -12.26 3.95
CA ARG A 70 4.18 -13.36 4.49
C ARG A 70 5.51 -12.90 5.05
N ARG A 71 6.11 -11.87 4.44
CA ARG A 71 7.38 -11.29 4.92
C ARG A 71 7.18 -10.38 6.12
N SER A 72 6.11 -9.60 6.21
CA SER A 72 5.85 -8.75 7.39
C SER A 72 5.64 -9.57 8.66
N HIS A 73 5.05 -10.76 8.55
CA HIS A 73 4.87 -11.70 9.67
C HIS A 73 6.06 -12.66 9.91
N SER A 74 7.20 -12.43 9.24
CA SER A 74 8.36 -13.30 9.43
C SER A 74 9.04 -13.03 10.77
N VAL A 75 9.37 -14.09 11.52
CA VAL A 75 10.04 -14.04 12.84
C VAL A 75 11.38 -13.30 12.86
N VAL A 76 11.97 -13.03 11.70
CA VAL A 76 13.22 -12.26 11.56
C VAL A 76 12.99 -10.75 11.55
N ASN A 77 11.75 -10.30 11.35
CA ASN A 77 11.39 -8.89 11.27
C ASN A 77 10.81 -8.40 12.60
N PRO A 78 10.96 -7.11 12.93
CA PRO A 78 10.35 -6.54 14.13
C PRO A 78 8.82 -6.60 14.08
N ASP A 79 8.17 -6.89 15.22
CA ASP A 79 6.71 -6.89 15.37
C ASP A 79 6.04 -5.57 14.95
N SER A 80 6.79 -4.45 14.94
CA SER A 80 6.27 -3.17 14.45
C SER A 80 5.92 -3.19 12.97
N TRP A 81 6.59 -4.00 12.15
CA TRP A 81 6.38 -4.03 10.70
C TRP A 81 5.03 -4.63 10.32
N GLU A 82 4.51 -5.56 11.12
CA GLU A 82 3.15 -6.09 10.96
C GLU A 82 2.10 -4.98 11.05
N ARG A 83 2.20 -4.13 12.08
CA ARG A 83 1.29 -3.00 12.25
C ARG A 83 1.38 -2.01 11.08
N GLU A 84 2.60 -1.74 10.61
CA GLU A 84 2.84 -0.81 9.52
C GLU A 84 2.39 -1.31 8.14
N PHE A 85 2.24 -2.63 7.97
CA PHE A 85 1.73 -3.24 6.74
C PHE A 85 0.26 -2.86 6.51
N ALA A 86 -0.54 -2.80 7.58
CA ALA A 86 -1.95 -2.43 7.54
C ALA A 86 -2.20 -0.92 7.36
N HIS A 87 -1.16 -0.07 7.47
CA HIS A 87 -1.33 1.38 7.35
C HIS A 87 -1.68 1.78 5.91
N LEU A 88 -2.86 2.39 5.74
CA LEU A 88 -3.25 3.03 4.49
C LEU A 88 -2.37 4.26 4.23
N ARG A 89 -1.69 4.26 3.08
CA ARG A 89 -0.76 5.34 2.71
C ARG A 89 -1.38 6.26 1.66
N PRO A 90 -0.95 7.53 1.62
CA PRO A 90 -1.30 8.41 0.52
C PRO A 90 -0.92 7.82 -0.84
N PRO A 91 -1.63 8.22 -1.90
CA PRO A 91 -1.24 7.87 -3.27
C PRO A 91 0.18 8.35 -3.54
N VAL A 92 0.89 7.60 -4.37
CA VAL A 92 2.27 7.95 -4.76
C VAL A 92 2.27 9.24 -5.59
N ASP A 93 3.12 10.20 -5.24
CA ASP A 93 3.42 11.35 -6.09
C ASP A 93 4.30 10.89 -7.26
N ASN A 94 3.68 10.67 -8.41
CA ASN A 94 4.37 10.24 -9.63
C ASN A 94 5.43 11.24 -10.12
N ARG A 95 5.39 12.51 -9.68
CA ARG A 95 6.42 13.51 -10.01
C ARG A 95 7.76 13.21 -9.34
N LEU A 96 7.78 12.37 -8.30
CA LEU A 96 8.99 11.93 -7.61
C LEU A 96 9.63 10.70 -8.25
N ARG A 97 9.01 10.10 -9.27
CA ARG A 97 9.54 8.91 -9.92
C ARG A 97 10.95 9.17 -10.50
N GLY A 98 11.86 8.23 -10.27
CA GLY A 98 13.26 8.32 -10.68
C GLY A 98 14.14 9.17 -9.76
N THR A 99 13.58 9.83 -8.75
CA THR A 99 14.36 10.58 -7.74
C THR A 99 14.75 9.68 -6.56
N ALA A 100 15.77 10.08 -5.80
CA ALA A 100 16.25 9.35 -4.63
C ALA A 100 15.24 9.46 -3.48
N SER A 101 14.83 8.32 -2.91
CA SER A 101 13.85 8.34 -1.81
C SER A 101 14.43 8.95 -0.54
N TRP A 102 15.73 8.78 -0.28
CA TRP A 102 16.39 9.43 0.86
C TRP A 102 16.40 10.95 0.72
N ALA A 103 16.67 11.48 -0.47
CA ALA A 103 16.64 12.92 -0.70
C ALA A 103 15.23 13.48 -0.49
N ASN A 104 14.19 12.76 -0.92
CA ASN A 104 12.80 13.18 -0.71
C ASN A 104 12.39 13.09 0.76
N LEU A 105 12.85 12.07 1.49
CA LEU A 105 12.64 11.95 2.93
C LEU A 105 13.25 13.13 3.69
N PHE A 106 14.50 13.48 3.39
CA PHE A 106 15.17 14.61 4.04
C PHE A 106 14.54 15.96 3.69
N THR A 107 14.04 16.12 2.47
CA THR A 107 13.37 17.36 2.04
C THR A 107 11.88 17.40 2.37
N GLY A 108 11.33 16.32 2.94
CA GLY A 108 9.91 16.17 3.24
C GLY A 108 9.00 16.08 2.01
N ARG A 109 9.55 15.97 0.80
CA ARG A 109 8.78 15.85 -0.45
C ARG A 109 7.98 14.56 -0.49
N ASP A 110 8.44 13.51 0.20
CA ASP A 110 7.75 12.23 0.28
C ASP A 110 6.49 12.26 1.17
N ARG A 111 6.35 13.27 2.04
CA ARG A 111 5.21 13.48 2.94
C ARG A 111 4.13 14.40 2.37
N GLN A 112 4.36 15.01 1.20
CA GLN A 112 3.38 15.87 0.57
C GLN A 112 2.23 15.01 0.02
N THR A 113 1.01 15.30 0.46
CA THR A 113 -0.21 14.62 0.03
C THR A 113 -1.07 15.53 -0.85
N PRO A 114 -1.87 14.98 -1.78
CA PRO A 114 -2.77 15.79 -2.60
C PRO A 114 -3.86 16.46 -1.75
N ALA A 115 -4.43 17.56 -2.25
CA ALA A 115 -5.55 18.23 -1.59
C ALA A 115 -6.71 17.25 -1.35
N GLY A 116 -7.29 17.30 -0.15
CA GLY A 116 -8.36 16.38 0.26
C GLY A 116 -7.88 15.06 0.85
N TRP A 117 -6.58 14.76 0.83
CA TRP A 117 -6.03 13.65 1.62
C TRP A 117 -5.88 14.08 3.08
N SER A 118 -6.96 13.95 3.85
CA SER A 118 -6.93 14.15 5.30
C SER A 118 -6.12 13.05 5.96
N ALA A 119 -5.18 13.41 6.84
CA ALA A 119 -4.29 12.51 7.57
C ALA A 119 -5.01 11.64 8.63
N LEU A 120 -6.25 11.21 8.37
CA LEU A 120 -7.05 10.35 9.26
C LEU A 120 -6.45 8.95 9.49
N GLY A 121 -5.34 8.63 8.81
CA GLY A 121 -4.59 7.37 9.04
C GLY A 121 -3.08 7.55 9.16
N ALA A 122 -2.56 8.78 9.18
CA ALA A 122 -1.13 9.04 9.23
C ALA A 122 -0.76 9.73 10.56
N GLY A 123 -0.92 9.02 11.67
CA GLY A 123 -0.35 9.41 12.97
C GLY A 123 -1.12 10.44 13.79
N GLY A 124 -2.46 10.47 13.72
CA GLY A 124 -3.29 11.19 14.70
C GLY A 124 -3.45 10.38 16.00
N PRO A 125 -3.63 11.03 17.17
CA PRO A 125 -3.91 10.32 18.42
C PRO A 125 -5.19 9.49 18.26
N ALA A 126 -5.16 8.26 18.78
CA ALA A 126 -6.28 7.33 18.78
C ALA A 126 -7.48 7.95 19.50
N HIS A 127 -8.54 8.23 18.75
CA HIS A 127 -9.92 8.39 19.23
C HIS A 127 -10.77 7.99 18.00
N ASP A 128 -11.26 6.75 17.88
CA ASP A 128 -12.26 6.12 18.76
C ASP A 128 -13.24 7.19 19.28
N GLU A 129 -14.40 7.30 18.60
CA GLU A 129 -15.70 7.79 19.09
C GLU A 129 -16.58 8.35 17.94
N GLN A 130 -16.02 9.02 16.94
CA GLN A 130 -16.83 9.67 15.88
C GLN A 130 -17.27 8.74 14.75
N PHE A 131 -16.47 7.73 14.39
CA PHE A 131 -16.81 6.80 13.31
C PHE A 131 -17.93 5.82 13.72
N GLU A 132 -17.92 5.30 14.95
CA GLU A 132 -18.98 4.43 15.46
C GLU A 132 -20.34 5.14 15.49
N SER A 133 -20.38 6.44 15.82
CA SER A 133 -21.65 7.20 15.81
C SER A 133 -22.26 7.39 14.42
N SER A 134 -21.50 7.12 13.34
CA SER A 134 -21.93 7.25 11.94
C SER A 134 -22.35 5.91 11.33
N LEU A 135 -21.97 4.79 11.96
CA LEU A 135 -22.41 3.46 11.58
C LEU A 135 -23.73 3.20 12.31
N GLY A 136 -24.85 3.37 11.60
CA GLY A 136 -26.14 2.94 12.14
C GLY A 136 -26.11 1.46 12.54
N GLU A 137 -26.70 1.14 13.68
CA GLU A 137 -26.85 -0.23 14.19
C GLU A 137 -27.57 -1.09 13.13
N VAL A 138 -26.92 -2.15 12.65
CA VAL A 138 -27.56 -3.14 11.75
C VAL A 138 -28.29 -4.16 12.62
N ASP A 139 -29.54 -3.83 12.95
CA ASP A 139 -30.40 -4.64 13.85
C ASP A 139 -30.83 -6.00 13.28
N ASN A 140 -30.61 -6.28 11.98
CA ASN A 140 -30.99 -7.55 11.39
C ASN A 140 -30.18 -7.89 10.13
N LEU A 141 -29.51 -9.05 10.15
CA LEU A 141 -28.72 -9.59 9.04
C LEU A 141 -29.55 -9.88 7.78
N ASP A 142 -30.87 -10.10 7.92
CA ASP A 142 -31.80 -10.31 6.80
C ASP A 142 -31.98 -9.06 5.91
N SER A 143 -31.59 -7.87 6.40
CA SER A 143 -31.69 -6.62 5.63
C SER A 143 -30.55 -6.42 4.62
N LEU A 144 -29.46 -7.18 4.73
CA LEU A 144 -28.28 -7.05 3.87
C LEU A 144 -28.44 -7.74 2.51
N ASP A 145 -29.32 -8.74 2.40
CA ASP A 145 -29.51 -9.53 1.17
C ASP A 145 -30.31 -8.77 0.10
N GLN A 146 -31.08 -7.74 0.49
CA GLN A 146 -31.97 -7.02 -0.42
C GLN A 146 -31.27 -5.93 -1.25
N GLY A 147 -30.02 -5.57 -0.93
CA GLY A 147 -29.30 -4.47 -1.57
C GLY A 147 -28.34 -4.85 -2.70
N PHE A 148 -27.79 -6.07 -2.69
CA PHE A 148 -26.70 -6.46 -3.61
C PHE A 148 -27.19 -7.16 -4.89
N HIS A 149 -28.46 -7.60 -4.93
CA HIS A 149 -29.03 -8.38 -6.03
C HIS A 149 -29.97 -7.60 -6.97
N ALA A 150 -30.18 -6.30 -6.78
CA ALA A 150 -30.88 -5.47 -7.75
C ALA A 150 -29.99 -5.18 -8.97
N ARG A 151 -29.89 -6.15 -9.88
CA ARG A 151 -29.36 -5.93 -11.24
C ARG A 151 -30.23 -4.87 -11.90
N THR A 152 -29.67 -3.71 -12.21
CA THR A 152 -30.23 -2.82 -13.23
C THR A 152 -30.34 -3.63 -14.54
N PRO A 153 -31.54 -3.81 -15.13
CA PRO A 153 -31.62 -4.35 -16.47
C PRO A 153 -30.97 -3.34 -17.42
N LEU A 154 -29.93 -3.78 -18.14
CA LEU A 154 -29.37 -3.04 -19.26
C LEU A 154 -30.49 -2.89 -20.31
N ALA A 155 -30.83 -1.64 -20.63
CA ALA A 155 -31.64 -1.28 -21.79
C ALA A 155 -30.79 -1.34 -23.06
#